data_AF-A0A101H2T5-F1
#
_entry.id   AF-A0A101H2T5-F1
#
_cell.length_a   1.000
_cell.length_b   1.000
_cell.length_c   1.000
_cell.angle_alpha   90.00
_cell.angle_beta   90.00
_cell.angle_gamma   90.00
#
_symmetry.space_group_name_H-M   'P 1'
#
loop_
_entity.id
_entity.type
_entity.pdbx_description
1 polymer ?
#
loop_
_entity_poly.entity_id
_entity_poly.type
_entity_poly.pdbx_seq_one_letter_code
_entity_poly.pdbx_strand_id
1 'polypeptide(L)'
;MNLDLPEIRHDQVSAVASEKARAAWDQLKRPLIVDDTGFFISALNGFPGTCAAYCMKTIGNPGILRLMEGVADRSAYFETVIAYASEEGIKTFSGRIDGEILEAPRGSEGFGYDPIFLLGGRSLAEYLLSEKSAVSHRGRALAHFRDWFVSRMD
;
A
#
# COMPACT_ATOMS: atom_id res chain seq x y z
N MET A 1 4.32 18.38 -8.51
CA MET A 1 4.99 19.07 -7.39
C MET A 1 5.60 17.99 -6.53
N ASN A 2 6.89 18.08 -6.22
CA ASN A 2 7.58 17.11 -5.38
C ASN A 2 7.90 17.82 -4.05
N LEU A 3 7.31 17.34 -2.95
CA LEU A 3 7.60 17.83 -1.61
C LEU A 3 8.40 16.77 -0.89
N ASP A 4 9.48 17.19 -0.22
CA ASP A 4 10.16 16.33 0.72
C ASP A 4 9.39 16.35 2.04
N LEU A 5 8.76 15.22 2.38
CA LEU A 5 7.88 15.09 3.53
C LEU A 5 8.44 14.00 4.45
N PRO A 6 8.45 14.23 5.78
CA PRO A 6 8.86 13.21 6.72
C PRO A 6 7.89 12.02 6.69
N GLU A 7 8.43 10.80 6.63
CA GLU A 7 7.68 9.57 6.86
C GLU A 7 8.03 9.02 8.24
N ILE A 8 7.09 9.15 9.17
CA ILE A 8 7.24 8.63 10.53
C ILE A 8 7.29 7.10 10.53
N ARG A 9 7.90 6.53 11.56
CA ARG A 9 7.84 5.08 11.81
C ARG A 9 6.60 4.77 12.64
N HIS A 10 5.70 3.98 12.07
CA HIS A 10 4.49 3.52 12.74
C HIS A 10 3.97 2.23 12.08
N ASP A 11 3.31 1.36 12.84
CA ASP A 11 2.82 0.07 12.31
C ASP A 11 1.55 0.21 11.45
N GLN A 12 0.75 1.25 11.74
CA GLN A 12 -0.47 1.56 10.99
C GLN A 12 -0.18 2.48 9.81
N VAL A 13 -0.57 2.06 8.60
CA VAL A 13 -0.48 2.85 7.36
C VAL A 13 -1.24 4.17 7.48
N SER A 14 -2.37 4.18 8.18
CA SER A 14 -3.20 5.37 8.39
C SER A 14 -2.50 6.47 9.18
N ALA A 15 -1.68 6.10 10.17
CA ALA A 15 -0.91 7.07 10.95
C ALA A 15 0.19 7.71 10.09
N VAL A 16 0.91 6.91 9.29
CA VAL A 16 1.94 7.40 8.37
C VAL A 16 1.33 8.34 7.33
N ALA A 17 0.23 7.93 6.68
CA ALA A 17 -0.47 8.75 5.70
C ALA A 17 -1.02 10.05 6.30
N SER A 18 -1.57 10.00 7.51
CA SER A 18 -2.11 11.20 8.18
C SER A 18 -1.02 12.20 8.54
N GLU A 19 0.13 11.73 9.03
CA GLU A 19 1.24 12.63 9.35
C GLU A 19 1.87 13.21 8.08
N LYS A 20 2.00 12.41 7.02
CA LYS A 20 2.42 12.89 5.69
C LYS A 20 1.47 13.98 5.17
N ALA A 21 0.15 13.81 5.34
CA ALA A 21 -0.84 14.81 4.95
C ALA A 21 -0.75 16.08 5.79
N ARG A 22 -0.51 15.95 7.11
CA ARG A 22 -0.30 17.08 8.02
C ARG A 22 0.92 17.90 7.62
N ALA A 23 2.05 17.25 7.40
CA ALA A 23 3.28 17.90 6.95
C ALA A 23 3.10 18.61 5.60
N ALA A 24 2.38 18.00 4.66
CA ALA A 24 2.08 18.61 3.37
C ALA A 24 1.15 19.83 3.50
N TRP A 25 0.12 19.73 4.36
CA TRP A 25 -0.80 20.83 4.63
C TRP A 25 -0.07 22.03 5.23
N ASP A 26 0.90 21.78 6.13
CA ASP A 26 1.66 22.84 6.77
C ASP A 26 2.52 23.66 5.81
N GLN A 27 2.93 23.07 4.69
CA GLN A 27 3.69 23.76 3.65
C GLN A 27 2.79 24.43 2.61
N LEU A 28 1.66 23.81 2.26
CA LEU A 28 0.86 24.22 1.10
C LEU A 28 -0.39 25.02 1.43
N LYS A 29 -1.00 24.78 2.59
CA LYS A 29 -2.24 25.42 3.06
C LYS A 29 -3.37 25.41 2.00
N ARG A 30 -3.54 24.28 1.32
CA ARG A 30 -4.60 24.04 0.31
C ARG A 30 -5.01 22.57 0.30
N PRO A 31 -6.23 22.23 -0.15
CA PRO A 31 -6.67 20.85 -0.24
C PRO A 31 -5.70 19.96 -1.03
N LEU A 32 -5.39 18.79 -0.47
CA LEU A 32 -4.44 17.83 -1.04
C LEU A 32 -4.79 16.40 -0.64
N ILE A 33 -4.28 15.44 -1.41
CA ILE A 33 -4.22 14.04 -1.01
C ILE A 33 -2.76 13.57 -0.98
N VAL A 34 -2.48 12.64 -0.09
CA VAL A 34 -1.27 11.82 -0.09
C VAL A 34 -1.67 10.35 0.04
N ASP A 35 -0.79 9.44 -0.34
CA ASP A 35 -0.95 8.01 -0.08
C ASP A 35 0.22 7.42 0.68
N ASP A 36 -0.06 6.33 1.41
CA ASP A 36 0.96 5.45 1.96
C ASP A 36 0.51 3.99 1.80
N THR A 37 1.46 3.05 1.74
CA THR A 37 1.17 1.63 1.50
C THR A 37 2.04 0.73 2.35
N GLY A 38 1.42 -0.23 3.01
CA GLY A 38 2.10 -1.30 3.72
C GLY A 38 1.89 -2.66 3.04
N PHE A 39 2.86 -3.55 3.27
CA PHE A 39 2.82 -4.95 2.86
C PHE A 39 3.05 -5.83 4.08
N PHE A 40 2.10 -6.68 4.43
CA PHE A 40 2.07 -7.36 5.71
C PHE A 40 1.98 -8.87 5.50
N ILE A 41 2.90 -9.62 6.12
CA ILE A 41 2.96 -11.08 6.04
C ILE A 41 2.66 -11.64 7.42
N SER A 42 1.61 -12.46 7.55
CA SER A 42 1.09 -12.92 8.84
C SER A 42 2.14 -13.68 9.65
N ALA A 43 2.81 -14.65 9.01
CA ALA A 43 3.85 -15.47 9.65
C ALA A 43 5.10 -14.68 10.06
N LEU A 44 5.30 -13.47 9.54
CA LEU A 44 6.40 -12.58 9.92
C LEU A 44 5.93 -11.47 10.88
N ASN A 45 4.82 -11.67 11.58
CA ASN A 45 4.21 -10.70 12.50
C ASN A 45 3.96 -9.33 11.83
N GLY A 46 3.53 -9.35 10.56
CA GLY A 46 3.21 -8.14 9.80
C GLY A 46 4.41 -7.48 9.11
N PHE A 47 5.64 -7.97 9.29
CA PHE A 47 6.78 -7.51 8.51
C PHE A 47 6.57 -7.79 6.99
N PRO A 48 6.98 -6.89 6.07
CA PRO A 48 7.70 -5.62 6.27
C PRO A 48 6.87 -4.40 6.71
N GLY A 49 5.55 -4.52 6.72
CA GLY A 49 4.62 -3.47 7.15
C GLY A 49 4.78 -2.17 6.36
N THR A 50 4.72 -1.03 7.06
CA THR A 50 4.94 0.32 6.51
C THR A 50 6.38 0.56 6.03
N CYS A 51 7.31 -0.34 6.35
CA CYS A 51 8.71 -0.25 5.90
C CYS A 51 8.96 -1.03 4.59
N ALA A 52 7.89 -1.40 3.87
CA ALA A 52 7.91 -2.17 2.62
C ALA A 52 8.93 -1.64 1.60
N ALA A 53 8.97 -0.32 1.34
CA ALA A 53 9.91 0.25 0.37
C ALA A 53 11.39 0.04 0.77
N TYR A 54 11.71 0.18 2.05
CA TYR A 54 13.06 -0.05 2.56
C TYR A 54 13.45 -1.52 2.48
N CYS A 55 12.53 -2.42 2.84
CA CYS A 55 12.76 -3.86 2.76
C CYS A 55 12.95 -4.31 1.30
N MET A 56 12.17 -3.76 0.37
CA MET A 56 12.32 -4.00 -1.07
C MET A 56 13.70 -3.55 -1.58
N LYS A 57 14.16 -2.36 -1.17
CA LYS A 57 15.47 -1.81 -1.56
C LYS A 57 16.64 -2.63 -1.02
N THR A 58 16.47 -3.31 0.11
CA THR A 58 17.56 -4.01 0.83
C THR A 58 17.57 -5.50 0.54
N ILE A 59 16.58 -6.24 1.06
CA ILE A 59 16.51 -7.70 0.93
C ILE A 59 15.71 -8.15 -0.29
N GLY A 60 14.81 -7.29 -0.79
CA GLY A 60 13.99 -7.54 -1.97
C GLY A 60 13.08 -8.76 -1.85
N ASN A 61 12.49 -9.15 -2.98
CA ASN A 61 11.72 -10.40 -3.08
C ASN A 61 12.54 -11.64 -2.69
N PRO A 62 13.83 -11.79 -3.06
CA PRO A 62 14.63 -12.95 -2.63
C PRO A 62 14.72 -13.08 -1.10
N GLY A 63 14.87 -11.97 -0.38
CA GLY A 63 14.92 -11.97 1.07
C GLY A 63 13.60 -12.36 1.72
N ILE A 64 12.47 -11.86 1.21
CA ILE A 64 11.15 -12.28 1.69
C ILE A 64 10.93 -13.78 1.45
N LEU A 65 11.24 -14.27 0.24
CA LEU A 65 11.08 -15.69 -0.08
C LEU A 65 11.94 -16.57 0.84
N ARG A 66 13.19 -16.14 1.11
CA ARG A 66 14.09 -16.82 2.06
C ARG A 66 13.54 -16.86 3.48
N LEU A 67 12.95 -15.76 3.97
CA LEU A 67 12.29 -15.71 5.28
C LEU A 67 11.05 -16.61 5.34
N MET A 68 10.44 -16.89 4.20
CA MET A 68 9.24 -17.71 4.06
C MET A 68 9.53 -19.17 3.68
N GLU A 69 10.78 -19.62 3.67
CA GLU A 69 11.14 -21.02 3.40
C GLU A 69 10.60 -21.94 4.50
N GLY A 70 9.88 -22.99 4.11
CA GLY A 70 9.28 -23.96 5.04
C GLY A 70 8.11 -23.41 5.89
N VAL A 71 7.68 -22.17 5.65
CA VAL A 71 6.55 -21.55 6.35
C VAL A 71 5.24 -21.98 5.70
N ALA A 72 4.38 -22.64 6.48
CA ALA A 72 3.08 -23.14 6.03
C ALA A 72 2.03 -22.03 5.87
N ASP A 73 1.95 -21.09 6.83
CA ASP A 73 1.07 -19.92 6.71
C ASP A 73 1.73 -18.87 5.82
N ARG A 74 1.25 -18.77 4.59
CA ARG A 74 1.74 -17.80 3.60
C ARG A 74 0.82 -16.61 3.43
N SER A 75 -0.18 -16.45 4.31
CA SER A 75 -1.14 -15.35 4.19
C SER A 75 -0.44 -13.98 4.31
N ALA A 76 -0.84 -13.08 3.44
CA ALA A 76 -0.33 -11.72 3.38
C ALA A 76 -1.41 -10.77 2.86
N TYR A 77 -1.22 -9.48 3.12
CA TYR A 77 -2.09 -8.46 2.55
C TYR A 77 -1.32 -7.20 2.22
N PHE A 78 -1.85 -6.46 1.25
CA PHE A 78 -1.49 -5.07 1.03
C PHE A 78 -2.59 -4.16 1.55
N GLU A 79 -2.19 -3.03 2.11
CA GLU A 79 -3.08 -1.94 2.49
C GLU A 79 -2.53 -0.61 1.96
N THR A 80 -3.38 0.16 1.28
CA THR A 80 -3.11 1.57 0.98
C THR A 80 -4.07 2.45 1.75
N VAL A 81 -3.56 3.55 2.29
CA VAL A 81 -4.40 4.63 2.83
C VAL A 81 -4.19 5.90 2.03
N ILE A 82 -5.29 6.47 1.54
CA ILE A 82 -5.36 7.84 1.03
C ILE A 82 -5.71 8.75 2.20
N ALA A 83 -4.92 9.79 2.44
CA ALA A 83 -5.23 10.84 3.41
C ALA A 83 -5.52 12.15 2.67
N TYR A 84 -6.74 12.66 2.84
CA TYR A 84 -7.18 13.94 2.32
C TYR A 84 -7.09 14.99 3.43
N ALA A 85 -6.38 16.09 3.18
CA ALA A 85 -6.30 17.23 4.08
C ALA A 85 -7.05 18.43 3.48
N SER A 86 -7.86 19.07 4.32
CA SER A 86 -8.58 20.32 4.03
C SER A 86 -8.63 21.21 5.27
N GLU A 87 -9.33 22.34 5.18
CA GLU A 87 -9.57 23.22 6.33
C GLU A 87 -10.37 22.53 7.44
N GLU A 88 -11.15 21.50 7.10
CA GLU A 88 -11.92 20.69 8.06
C GLU A 88 -11.06 19.65 8.81
N GLY A 89 -9.80 19.48 8.39
CA GLY A 89 -8.86 18.52 8.96
C GLY A 89 -8.47 17.40 7.99
N ILE A 90 -8.05 16.27 8.56
CA ILE A 90 -7.54 15.13 7.79
C ILE A 90 -8.52 13.97 7.88
N LYS A 91 -8.88 13.41 6.72
CA LYS A 91 -9.73 12.22 6.60
C LYS A 91 -9.02 11.14 5.81
N THR A 92 -9.12 9.89 6.26
CA THR A 92 -8.44 8.75 5.65
C THR A 92 -9.41 7.77 5.00
N PHE A 93 -8.93 7.11 3.93
CA PHE A 93 -9.66 6.10 3.15
C PHE A 93 -8.71 4.94 2.87
N SER A 94 -9.06 3.75 3.34
CA SER A 94 -8.21 2.57 3.15
C SER A 94 -8.76 1.67 2.05
N GLY A 95 -7.85 0.91 1.44
CA GLY A 95 -8.17 -0.19 0.56
C GLY A 95 -7.17 -1.31 0.81
N ARG A 96 -7.69 -2.54 0.91
CA ARG A 96 -6.92 -3.75 1.21
C ARG A 96 -7.16 -4.83 0.17
N ILE A 97 -6.14 -5.61 -0.11
CA ILE A 97 -6.26 -6.90 -0.80
C ILE A 97 -5.59 -7.98 0.01
N ASP A 98 -6.27 -9.11 0.17
CA ASP A 98 -5.77 -10.30 0.85
C ASP A 98 -5.28 -11.30 -0.19
N GLY A 99 -4.19 -11.98 0.14
CA GLY A 99 -3.54 -12.91 -0.75
C GLY A 99 -2.51 -13.76 -0.01
N GLU A 100 -1.58 -14.33 -0.77
CA GLU A 100 -0.57 -15.24 -0.23
C GLU A 100 0.80 -14.96 -0.86
N ILE A 101 1.87 -15.32 -0.14
CA ILE A 101 3.22 -15.29 -0.68
C ILE A 101 3.45 -16.53 -1.55
N LEU A 102 3.92 -16.35 -2.78
CA LEU A 102 4.32 -17.45 -3.65
C LEU A 102 5.62 -18.13 -3.17
N GLU A 103 5.87 -19.37 -3.58
CA GLU A 103 7.16 -20.04 -3.33
C GLU A 103 8.26 -19.55 -4.27
N ALA A 104 7.88 -19.09 -5.47
CA ALA A 104 8.78 -18.53 -6.46
C ALA A 104 8.07 -17.37 -7.19
N PRO A 105 8.81 -16.34 -7.64
CA PRO A 105 8.22 -15.21 -8.34
C PRO A 105 7.59 -15.65 -9.67
N ARG A 106 6.45 -15.06 -10.03
CA ARG A 106 5.78 -15.24 -11.33
C ARG A 106 5.39 -13.88 -11.92
N GLY A 107 5.35 -13.80 -13.25
CA GLY A 107 5.00 -12.57 -13.98
C GLY A 107 6.16 -11.59 -14.12
N SER A 108 5.99 -10.62 -15.03
CA SER A 108 6.99 -9.61 -15.38
C SER A 108 6.45 -8.17 -15.32
N GLU A 109 5.13 -8.01 -15.13
CA GLU A 109 4.49 -6.71 -15.02
C GLU A 109 4.59 -6.16 -13.59
N GLY A 110 4.22 -4.89 -13.41
CA GLY A 110 4.10 -4.29 -12.08
C GLY A 110 5.43 -3.90 -11.44
N PHE A 111 5.48 -3.90 -10.11
CA PHE A 111 6.61 -3.42 -9.33
C PHE A 111 6.64 -4.01 -7.90
N GLY A 112 7.79 -3.87 -7.24
CA GLY A 112 7.94 -4.25 -5.83
C GLY A 112 7.63 -5.74 -5.59
N TYR A 113 6.70 -6.01 -4.68
CA TYR A 113 6.35 -7.37 -4.26
C TYR A 113 5.31 -8.06 -5.16
N ASP A 114 4.87 -7.39 -6.24
CA ASP A 114 3.87 -7.95 -7.15
C ASP A 114 4.21 -9.37 -7.65
N PRO A 115 5.47 -9.71 -8.00
CA PRO A 115 5.80 -11.05 -8.51
C PRO A 115 5.66 -12.16 -7.48
N ILE A 116 5.65 -11.84 -6.19
CA ILE A 116 5.57 -12.83 -5.11
C ILE A 116 4.23 -12.81 -4.37
N PHE A 117 3.29 -11.94 -4.75
CA PHE A 117 1.98 -11.83 -4.11
C PHE A 117 0.89 -12.46 -4.98
N LEU A 118 0.32 -13.56 -4.52
CA LEU A 118 -0.77 -14.29 -5.15
C LEU A 118 -2.12 -13.66 -4.82
N LEU A 119 -2.88 -13.30 -5.86
CA LEU A 119 -4.27 -12.86 -5.77
C LEU A 119 -5.10 -13.59 -6.84
N GLY A 120 -6.14 -14.32 -6.42
CA GLY A 120 -7.06 -14.96 -7.37
C GLY A 120 -6.37 -15.94 -8.33
N GLY A 121 -5.40 -16.71 -7.85
CA GLY A 121 -4.67 -17.72 -8.63
C GLY A 121 -3.50 -17.19 -9.48
N ARG A 122 -3.34 -15.86 -9.59
CA ARG A 122 -2.26 -15.21 -10.34
C ARG A 122 -1.43 -14.30 -9.43
N SER A 123 -0.14 -14.13 -9.70
CA SER A 123 0.64 -13.09 -9.04
C SER A 123 0.14 -11.71 -9.50
N LEU A 124 0.33 -10.66 -8.71
CA LEU A 124 -0.01 -9.31 -9.17
C LEU A 124 0.80 -8.87 -10.39
N ALA A 125 1.99 -9.45 -10.60
CA ALA A 125 2.82 -9.22 -11.78
C ALA A 125 2.35 -9.98 -13.04
N GLU A 126 1.32 -10.81 -12.92
CA GLU A 126 0.64 -11.48 -14.05
C GLU A 126 -0.62 -10.72 -14.50
N TYR A 127 -1.03 -9.65 -13.79
CA TYR A 127 -2.12 -8.77 -14.21
C TYR A 127 -1.62 -7.67 -15.13
N LEU A 128 -2.36 -7.36 -16.18
CA LEU A 128 -2.12 -6.15 -16.96
C LEU A 128 -2.41 -4.91 -16.09
N LEU A 129 -1.71 -3.81 -16.37
CA LEU A 129 -1.87 -2.56 -15.59
C LEU A 129 -3.34 -2.06 -15.59
N SER A 130 -4.04 -2.22 -16.72
CA SER A 130 -5.45 -1.88 -16.88
C SER A 130 -6.36 -2.70 -15.96
N GLU A 131 -6.04 -3.98 -15.73
CA GLU A 131 -6.77 -4.88 -14.85
C GLU A 131 -6.44 -4.63 -13.38
N LYS A 132 -5.15 -4.36 -13.10
CA LYS A 132 -4.63 -4.17 -11.74
C LYS A 132 -5.31 -3.01 -11.02
N SER A 133 -5.61 -1.93 -11.73
CA SER A 133 -6.27 -0.75 -11.15
C SER A 133 -7.65 -1.07 -10.58
N ALA A 134 -8.38 -2.02 -11.17
CA ALA A 134 -9.71 -2.43 -10.72
C ALA A 134 -9.67 -3.32 -9.47
N VAL A 135 -8.61 -4.09 -9.28
CA VAL A 135 -8.52 -5.09 -8.20
C VAL A 135 -7.60 -4.68 -7.05
N SER A 136 -6.70 -3.71 -7.26
CA SER A 136 -5.65 -3.35 -6.30
C SER A 136 -6.17 -2.65 -5.03
N HIS A 137 -5.39 -2.80 -3.96
CA HIS A 137 -5.57 -2.07 -2.69
C HIS A 137 -5.67 -0.55 -2.90
N ARG A 138 -4.82 0.02 -3.77
CA ARG A 138 -4.79 1.46 -4.07
C ARG A 138 -6.01 1.89 -4.88
N GLY A 139 -6.42 1.09 -5.86
CA GLY A 139 -7.66 1.31 -6.61
C GLY A 139 -8.89 1.37 -5.68
N ARG A 140 -8.97 0.44 -4.72
CA ARG A 140 -10.02 0.41 -3.70
C ARG A 140 -9.98 1.66 -2.80
N ALA A 141 -8.81 2.05 -2.32
CA ALA A 141 -8.65 3.25 -1.47
C ALA A 141 -9.08 4.54 -2.21
N LEU A 142 -8.68 4.66 -3.48
CA LEU A 142 -9.08 5.78 -4.35
C LEU A 142 -10.58 5.77 -4.66
N ALA A 143 -11.19 4.61 -4.86
CA ALA A 143 -12.63 4.50 -5.05
C ALA A 143 -13.40 4.99 -3.81
N HIS A 144 -13.00 4.55 -2.60
CA HIS A 144 -13.59 5.03 -1.35
C HIS A 144 -13.43 6.54 -1.17
N PHE A 145 -12.25 7.09 -1.49
CA PHE A 145 -12.04 8.54 -1.47
C PHE A 145 -12.95 9.26 -2.48
N ARG A 146 -12.99 8.80 -3.73
CA ARG A 146 -13.82 9.37 -4.80
C ARG A 146 -15.29 9.41 -4.40
N ASP A 147 -15.84 8.29 -3.92
CA ASP A 147 -17.27 8.18 -3.60
C ASP A 147 -17.65 9.15 -2.48
N TRP A 148 -16.80 9.26 -1.45
CA TRP A 148 -16.98 10.26 -0.41
C TRP A 148 -16.84 11.70 -0.94
N PHE A 149 -15.81 11.97 -1.75
CA PHE A 149 -15.50 13.31 -2.22
C PHE A 149 -16.59 13.87 -3.15
N VAL A 150 -17.10 13.04 -4.08
CA VAL A 150 -18.21 13.41 -4.97
C VAL A 150 -19.49 13.64 -4.18
N SER A 151 -19.79 12.83 -3.15
CA SER A 151 -20.98 13.02 -2.29
C SER A 151 -20.99 14.33 -1.48
N ARG A 152 -19.88 15.08 -1.50
CA ARG A 152 -19.71 16.37 -0.82
C ARG A 152 -19.74 17.56 -1.78
N MET A 153 -19.80 17.30 -3.09
CA MET A 153 -19.86 18.33 -4.14
C MET A 153 -21.29 18.64 -4.60
N ASP A 154 -22.25 17.83 -4.18
CA ASP A 154 -23.69 18.06 -4.32
C ASP A 154 -24.24 18.83 -3.10
#